data_AF-A0A134A426-F1
#
_entry.id   AF-A0A134A426-F1
#
_cell.length_a   1.000
_cell.length_b   1.000
_cell.length_c   1.000
_cell.angle_alpha   90.00
_cell.angle_beta   90.00
_cell.angle_gamma   90.00
#
_symmetry.space_group_name_H-M   'P 1'
#
loop_
_entity.id
_entity.type
_entity.pdbx_description
1 polymer ?
#
loop_
_entity_poly.entity_id
_entity_poly.type
_entity_poly.pdbx_seq_one_letter_code
_entity_poly.pdbx_strand_id
1 'polypeptide(L)'
;MFKFKTYVLNRMNMPFTIAFVRVDFDEMLIDALNQVVNDIDKYLQNVEEKFSPFLPDSLVSRHTDLGEELQDAFFDLEYQEVYSRSIIAKKETYGLFDPFFDGKYNPTGFVKGWVIENAFMKYIKPLIENSIIEAGAINGAGDM
;
A
#
# COMPACT_ATOMS: atom_id res chain seq x y z
N MET A 1 23.27 -18.18 -12.26
CA MET A 1 23.07 -17.78 -10.85
C MET A 1 22.17 -16.56 -10.85
N PHE A 2 21.08 -16.57 -10.09
CA PHE A 2 20.21 -15.38 -10.01
C PHE A 2 20.91 -14.26 -9.24
N LYS A 3 20.66 -13.03 -9.66
CA LYS A 3 21.07 -11.78 -9.02
C LYS A 3 19.85 -11.10 -8.43
N PHE A 4 20.09 -10.25 -7.44
CA PHE A 4 19.07 -9.47 -6.76
C PHE A 4 19.35 -7.99 -6.94
N LYS A 5 18.30 -7.20 -7.15
CA LYS A 5 18.38 -5.75 -7.05
C LYS A 5 17.32 -5.25 -6.08
N THR A 6 17.76 -4.52 -5.07
CA THR A 6 16.94 -4.11 -3.93
C THR A 6 16.90 -2.60 -3.82
N TYR A 7 15.73 -2.09 -3.50
CA TYR A 7 15.44 -0.67 -3.32
C TYR A 7 14.72 -0.47 -1.99
N VAL A 8 14.96 0.67 -1.35
CA VAL A 8 14.30 1.04 -0.10
C VAL A 8 13.64 2.40 -0.28
N LEU A 9 12.34 2.47 -0.01
CA LEU A 9 11.54 3.69 0.04
C LEU A 9 11.11 3.93 1.49
N ASN A 10 10.94 5.19 1.88
CA ASN A 10 10.44 5.56 3.21
C ASN A 10 9.14 6.35 3.06
N ARG A 11 8.03 5.74 3.45
CA ARG A 11 6.67 6.30 3.36
C ARG A 11 5.83 5.79 4.50
N MET A 12 4.77 6.50 4.89
CA MET A 12 3.84 6.05 5.93
C MET A 12 4.54 5.75 7.28
N ASN A 13 5.59 6.52 7.60
CA ASN A 13 6.48 6.30 8.75
C ASN A 13 7.14 4.91 8.82
N MET A 14 7.32 4.23 7.68
CA MET A 14 7.97 2.92 7.63
C MET A 14 8.81 2.69 6.37
N PRO A 15 9.82 1.79 6.43
CA PRO A 15 10.58 1.40 5.26
C PRO A 15 9.80 0.37 4.43
N PHE A 16 9.80 0.58 3.11
CA PHE A 16 9.37 -0.39 2.12
C PHE A 16 10.59 -0.91 1.36
N THR A 17 10.76 -2.24 1.34
CA THR A 17 11.85 -2.89 0.61
C THR A 17 11.29 -3.58 -0.63
N ILE A 18 11.76 -3.18 -1.81
CA ILE A 18 11.40 -3.79 -3.09
C ILE A 18 12.60 -4.59 -3.58
N ALA A 19 12.38 -5.85 -3.96
CA ALA A 19 13.42 -6.71 -4.51
C ALA A 19 12.98 -7.27 -5.86
N PHE A 20 13.91 -7.26 -6.82
CA PHE A 20 13.76 -7.91 -8.13
C PHE A 20 14.82 -8.98 -8.31
N VAL A 21 14.44 -10.08 -8.94
CA VAL A 21 15.31 -11.23 -9.20
C VAL A 21 15.40 -11.48 -10.70
N ARG A 22 16.63 -11.61 -11.22
CA ARG A 22 16.89 -11.96 -12.62
C ARG A 22 18.27 -12.61 -12.76
N VAL A 23 18.51 -13.33 -13.85
CA VAL A 23 19.85 -13.87 -14.14
C VAL A 23 20.88 -12.78 -14.40
N ASP A 24 20.45 -11.67 -15.01
CA ASP A 24 21.30 -10.51 -15.26
C ASP A 24 20.50 -9.20 -15.34
N PHE A 25 21.15 -8.09 -15.00
CA PHE A 25 20.59 -6.74 -15.05
C PHE A 25 21.47 -5.86 -15.93
N ASP A 26 21.06 -5.70 -17.19
CA ASP A 26 21.64 -4.68 -18.08
C ASP A 26 21.16 -3.26 -17.69
N GLU A 27 21.84 -2.23 -18.20
CA GLU A 27 21.54 -0.82 -17.88
C GLU A 27 20.12 -0.43 -18.26
N MET A 28 19.61 -0.90 -19.41
CA MET A 28 18.26 -0.58 -19.86
C MET A 28 17.19 -1.15 -18.91
N LEU A 29 17.36 -2.39 -18.46
CA LEU A 29 16.47 -2.98 -17.46
C LEU A 29 16.57 -2.24 -16.14
N ILE A 30 17.78 -1.86 -15.72
CA ILE A 30 17.97 -1.12 -14.47
C ILE A 30 17.18 0.20 -14.50
N ASP A 31 17.23 0.93 -15.60
CA ASP A 31 16.50 2.18 -15.77
C ASP A 31 14.98 1.95 -15.77
N ALA A 32 14.51 0.89 -16.43
CA ALA A 32 13.10 0.51 -16.39
C ALA A 32 12.64 0.14 -14.96
N LEU A 33 13.43 -0.61 -14.20
CA LEU A 33 13.11 -0.95 -12.81
C LEU A 33 13.15 0.27 -11.89
N ASN A 34 14.07 1.21 -12.11
CA ASN A 34 14.09 2.48 -11.38
C ASN A 34 12.81 3.28 -11.63
N GLN A 35 12.30 3.29 -12.87
CA GLN A 35 11.04 3.93 -13.20
C GLN A 35 9.86 3.26 -12.47
N VAL A 36 9.82 1.93 -12.43
CA VAL A 36 8.81 1.18 -11.66
C VAL A 36 8.88 1.52 -10.17
N VAL A 37 10.07 1.58 -9.58
CA VAL A 37 10.26 1.96 -8.17
C VAL A 37 9.77 3.38 -7.90
N ASN A 38 10.02 4.33 -8.81
CA ASN A 38 9.51 5.69 -8.70
C ASN A 38 7.97 5.74 -8.78
N ASP A 39 7.34 4.91 -9.60
CA ASP A 39 5.89 4.86 -9.70
C ASP A 39 5.24 4.19 -8.49
N ILE A 40 5.93 3.22 -7.86
CA ILE A 40 5.56 2.69 -6.54
C ILE A 40 5.69 3.80 -5.49
N ASP A 41 6.77 4.58 -5.46
CA ASP A 41 6.93 5.67 -4.47
C ASP A 41 5.81 6.71 -4.55
N LYS A 42 5.44 7.13 -5.77
CA LYS A 42 4.30 8.02 -5.98
C LYS A 42 2.99 7.41 -5.50
N TYR A 43 2.78 6.12 -5.75
CA TYR A 43 1.60 5.41 -5.25
C TYR A 43 1.57 5.40 -3.71
N LEU A 44 2.68 5.04 -3.06
CA LEU A 44 2.79 5.06 -1.60
C LEU A 44 2.57 6.46 -1.03
N GLN A 45 3.08 7.50 -1.69
CA GLN A 45 2.82 8.89 -1.30
C GLN A 45 1.33 9.22 -1.37
N ASN A 46 0.64 8.88 -2.47
CA ASN A 46 -0.80 9.14 -2.60
C ASN A 46 -1.61 8.41 -1.52
N VAL A 47 -1.20 7.19 -1.16
CA VAL A 47 -1.83 6.42 -0.07
C VAL A 47 -1.59 7.11 1.27
N GLU A 48 -0.38 7.58 1.55
CA GLU A 48 -0.06 8.34 2.76
C GLU A 48 -0.93 9.62 2.88
N GLU A 49 -1.05 10.39 1.79
CA GLU A 49 -1.88 11.60 1.73
C GLU A 49 -3.36 11.31 2.01
N LYS A 50 -3.87 10.15 1.57
CA LYS A 50 -5.28 9.74 1.80
C LYS A 50 -5.53 9.13 3.18
N PHE A 51 -4.62 8.31 3.68
CA PHE A 51 -4.89 7.39 4.79
C PHE A 51 -4.11 7.70 6.08
N SER A 52 -3.22 8.69 6.09
CA SER A 52 -2.46 9.02 7.29
C SER A 52 -3.34 9.60 8.40
N PRO A 53 -3.40 9.01 9.61
CA PRO A 53 -4.12 9.60 10.74
C PRO A 53 -3.40 10.82 11.33
N PHE A 54 -2.23 11.19 10.78
CA PHE A 54 -1.40 12.32 11.24
C PHE A 54 -1.50 13.54 10.32
N LEU A 55 -2.00 13.36 9.08
CA LEU A 55 -2.18 14.45 8.12
C LEU A 55 -3.61 15.00 8.24
N PRO A 56 -3.80 16.26 8.66
CA PRO A 56 -5.13 16.83 8.91
C PRO A 56 -6.08 16.76 7.70
N ASP A 57 -5.54 16.89 6.49
CA ASP A 57 -6.33 16.93 5.25
C ASP A 57 -6.65 15.55 4.67
N SER A 58 -6.07 14.49 5.23
CA SER A 58 -6.33 13.11 4.81
C SER A 58 -7.80 12.72 4.97
N LEU A 59 -8.24 11.72 4.21
CA LEU A 59 -9.59 11.20 4.30
C LEU A 59 -9.85 10.55 5.66
N VAL A 60 -8.84 9.86 6.21
CA VAL A 60 -8.90 9.24 7.54
C VAL A 60 -9.05 10.30 8.65
N SER A 61 -8.25 11.37 8.62
CA SER A 61 -8.31 12.40 9.67
C SER A 61 -9.58 13.24 9.60
N ARG A 62 -10.17 13.40 8.41
CA ARG A 62 -11.44 14.12 8.20
C ARG A 62 -12.68 13.25 8.45
N HIS A 63 -12.54 11.95 8.62
CA HIS A 63 -13.66 11.07 8.92
C HIS A 63 -14.35 11.48 10.23
N THR A 64 -15.68 11.49 10.23
CA THR A 64 -16.48 11.81 11.42
C THR A 64 -17.48 10.69 11.69
N ASP A 65 -17.75 10.42 12.97
CA ASP A 65 -18.70 9.38 13.40
C ASP A 65 -20.18 9.76 13.13
N LEU A 66 -20.43 11.00 12.69
CA LEU A 66 -21.77 11.49 12.34
C LEU A 66 -22.20 10.84 11.03
N GLY A 67 -23.05 9.83 11.16
CA GLY A 67 -23.51 8.97 10.08
C GLY A 67 -23.91 9.71 8.81
N GLU A 68 -23.45 9.15 7.69
CA GLU A 68 -24.05 9.28 6.35
C GLU A 68 -24.23 10.70 5.78
N GLU A 69 -23.62 11.75 6.33
CA GLU A 69 -23.28 12.87 5.45
C GLU A 69 -22.24 12.35 4.47
N LEU A 70 -22.63 12.25 3.20
CA LEU A 70 -21.78 11.86 2.07
C LEU A 70 -20.60 12.84 1.99
N GLN A 71 -19.59 12.59 2.82
CA GLN A 71 -18.33 13.31 2.77
C GLN A 71 -17.73 13.06 1.41
N ASP A 72 -17.08 14.07 0.82
CA ASP A 72 -16.39 13.91 -0.47
C ASP A 72 -15.43 12.71 -0.48
N ALA A 73 -14.92 12.34 0.70
CA ALA A 73 -14.11 11.14 0.95
C ALA A 73 -14.78 9.83 0.50
N PHE A 74 -16.11 9.71 0.60
CA PHE A 74 -16.86 8.55 0.15
C PHE A 74 -16.95 8.45 -1.37
N PHE A 75 -16.53 9.44 -2.16
CA PHE A 75 -16.39 9.27 -3.62
C PHE A 75 -15.03 8.66 -4.02
N ASP A 76 -14.08 8.53 -3.08
CA ASP A 76 -12.82 7.84 -3.33
C ASP A 76 -12.98 6.32 -3.21
N LEU A 77 -12.74 5.61 -4.31
CA LEU A 77 -12.94 4.16 -4.39
C LEU A 77 -11.98 3.37 -3.48
N GLU A 78 -10.73 3.84 -3.33
CA GLU A 78 -9.77 3.18 -2.45
C GLU A 78 -10.21 3.34 -0.99
N TYR A 79 -10.70 4.52 -0.62
CA TYR A 79 -11.25 4.77 0.70
C TYR A 79 -12.47 3.87 1.00
N GLN A 80 -13.41 3.76 0.05
CA GLN A 80 -14.56 2.86 0.17
C GLN A 80 -14.14 1.40 0.38
N GLU A 81 -13.15 0.93 -0.38
CA GLU A 81 -12.65 -0.44 -0.27
C GLU A 81 -12.04 -0.69 1.11
N VAL A 82 -11.10 0.17 1.52
CA VAL A 82 -10.39 0.05 2.82
C VAL A 82 -11.38 0.10 3.97
N TYR A 83 -12.34 1.04 3.94
CA TYR A 83 -13.38 1.14 4.94
C TYR A 83 -14.21 -0.15 5.01
N SER A 84 -14.76 -0.57 3.87
CA SER A 84 -15.63 -1.76 3.81
C SER A 84 -14.92 -3.03 4.28
N ARG A 85 -13.68 -3.25 3.84
CA ARG A 85 -12.88 -4.42 4.25
C ARG A 85 -12.49 -4.34 5.73
N SER A 86 -12.22 -3.15 6.26
CA SER A 86 -11.94 -2.97 7.69
C SER A 86 -13.16 -3.27 8.57
N ILE A 87 -14.37 -2.87 8.15
CA ILE A 87 -15.62 -3.21 8.83
C ILE A 87 -15.89 -4.71 8.79
N ILE A 88 -15.68 -5.36 7.63
CA ILE A 88 -15.80 -6.82 7.50
C ILE A 88 -14.79 -7.51 8.41
N ALA A 89 -13.51 -7.09 8.41
CA ALA A 89 -12.49 -7.66 9.28
C ALA A 89 -12.86 -7.52 10.75
N LYS A 90 -13.41 -6.37 11.19
CA LYS A 90 -13.93 -6.21 12.55
C LYS A 90 -14.99 -7.24 12.90
N LYS A 91 -15.95 -7.44 12.00
CA LYS A 91 -17.05 -8.40 12.19
C LYS A 91 -16.53 -9.84 12.28
N GLU A 92 -15.73 -10.27 11.30
CA GLU A 92 -15.25 -11.65 11.18
C GLU A 92 -14.24 -12.02 12.27
N THR A 93 -13.50 -11.04 12.79
CA THR A 93 -12.59 -11.23 13.91
C THR A 93 -13.24 -11.01 15.28
N TYR A 94 -14.57 -10.83 15.33
CA TYR A 94 -15.31 -10.53 16.55
C TYR A 94 -14.74 -9.34 17.34
N GLY A 95 -14.23 -8.33 16.63
CA GLY A 95 -13.64 -7.12 17.19
C GLY A 95 -12.17 -7.24 17.61
N LEU A 96 -11.49 -8.37 17.38
CA LEU A 96 -10.04 -8.47 17.64
C LEU A 96 -9.25 -7.51 16.74
N PHE A 97 -9.70 -7.33 15.50
CA PHE A 97 -9.37 -6.16 14.71
C PHE A 97 -10.52 -5.16 14.86
N ASP A 98 -10.20 -3.90 15.17
CA ASP A 98 -11.21 -2.83 15.20
C ASP A 98 -10.59 -1.56 14.61
N PRO A 99 -11.05 -1.06 13.45
CA PRO A 99 -10.57 0.21 12.91
C PRO A 99 -11.03 1.42 13.71
N PHE A 100 -11.75 1.26 14.83
CA PHE A 100 -12.18 2.32 15.76
C PHE A 100 -11.67 2.10 17.19
N PHE A 101 -10.58 1.33 17.36
CA PHE A 101 -10.08 0.89 18.67
C PHE A 101 -9.78 2.02 19.68
N ASP A 102 -9.50 3.24 19.21
CA ASP A 102 -9.23 4.44 20.02
C ASP A 102 -10.37 5.48 19.99
N GLY A 103 -11.54 5.09 19.48
CA GLY A 103 -12.72 5.95 19.36
C GLY A 103 -12.76 6.82 18.11
N LYS A 104 -11.79 6.70 17.19
CA LYS A 104 -11.82 7.33 15.87
C LYS A 104 -11.48 6.33 14.78
N TYR A 105 -11.91 6.60 13.54
CA TYR A 105 -11.52 5.75 12.42
C TYR A 105 -10.01 5.81 12.17
N ASN A 106 -9.36 4.65 12.27
CA ASN A 106 -7.94 4.43 12.13
C ASN A 106 -7.69 3.04 11.51
N PRO A 107 -7.70 2.92 10.17
CA PRO A 107 -7.53 1.64 9.48
C PRO A 107 -6.05 1.26 9.28
N THR A 108 -5.10 1.90 9.96
CA THR A 108 -3.66 1.74 9.68
C THR A 108 -3.19 0.29 9.75
N GLY A 109 -3.74 -0.52 10.66
CA GLY A 109 -3.46 -1.96 10.72
C GLY A 109 -3.81 -2.72 9.43
N PHE A 110 -4.88 -2.31 8.74
CA PHE A 110 -5.33 -2.89 7.48
C PHE A 110 -4.61 -2.29 6.26
N VAL A 111 -4.45 -0.95 6.24
CA VAL A 111 -3.88 -0.22 5.08
C VAL A 111 -2.47 -0.70 4.75
N LYS A 112 -1.66 -1.11 5.74
CA LYS A 112 -0.29 -1.61 5.51
C LYS A 112 -0.26 -2.85 4.61
N GLY A 113 -1.08 -3.85 4.88
CA GLY A 113 -1.16 -5.05 4.02
C GLY A 113 -1.79 -4.73 2.67
N TRP A 114 -2.85 -3.90 2.68
CA TRP A 114 -3.57 -3.50 1.48
C TRP A 114 -2.68 -2.76 0.46
N VAL A 115 -1.83 -1.84 0.91
CA VAL A 115 -0.95 -1.07 0.02
C VAL A 115 0.13 -1.96 -0.62
N ILE A 116 0.64 -2.94 0.12
CA ILE A 116 1.63 -3.91 -0.36
C ILE A 116 1.03 -4.82 -1.43
N GLU A 117 -0.16 -5.37 -1.17
CA GLU A 117 -0.91 -6.20 -2.12
C GLU A 117 -1.16 -5.43 -3.43
N ASN A 118 -1.67 -4.21 -3.34
CA ASN A 118 -1.96 -3.38 -4.51
C ASN A 118 -0.69 -2.99 -5.28
N ALA A 119 0.37 -2.59 -4.57
CA ALA A 119 1.64 -2.25 -5.22
C ALA A 119 2.24 -3.46 -5.95
N PHE A 120 2.21 -4.64 -5.33
CA PHE A 120 2.65 -5.88 -5.96
C PHE A 120 1.85 -6.18 -7.21
N MET A 121 0.52 -6.22 -7.09
CA MET A 121 -0.39 -6.57 -8.19
C MET A 121 -0.29 -5.60 -9.36
N LYS A 122 -0.10 -4.30 -9.08
CA LYS A 122 -0.06 -3.25 -10.10
C LYS A 122 1.29 -3.09 -10.77
N TYR A 123 2.40 -3.22 -10.02
CA TYR A 123 3.73 -2.84 -10.50
C TYR A 123 4.71 -4.00 -10.65
N ILE A 124 4.63 -5.03 -9.80
CA ILE A 124 5.60 -6.13 -9.77
C ILE A 124 5.09 -7.33 -10.55
N LYS A 125 3.84 -7.74 -10.30
CA LYS A 125 3.21 -8.89 -10.97
C LYS A 125 3.28 -8.81 -12.50
N PRO A 126 3.01 -7.67 -13.16
CA PRO A 126 3.14 -7.57 -14.61
C PRO A 126 4.56 -7.80 -15.11
N LEU A 127 5.59 -7.45 -14.33
CA LEU A 127 6.99 -7.71 -14.71
C LEU A 127 7.29 -9.21 -14.71
N ILE A 128 6.69 -9.96 -13.78
CA ILE A 128 6.82 -11.42 -13.70
C ILE A 128 6.05 -12.06 -14.86
N GLU A 129 4.78 -11.68 -15.06
CA GLU A 129 3.92 -12.24 -16.11
C GLU A 129 4.48 -12.01 -17.53
N ASN A 130 5.17 -10.89 -17.74
CA ASN A 130 5.82 -10.57 -19.01
C ASN A 130 7.29 -11.04 -19.07
N SER A 131 7.74 -11.88 -18.13
CA SER A 131 9.11 -12.43 -18.09
C SER A 131 10.23 -11.37 -18.12
N ILE A 132 9.93 -10.16 -17.62
CA ILE A 132 10.92 -9.07 -17.47
C ILE A 132 11.84 -9.41 -16.29
N ILE A 133 11.27 -9.94 -15.21
CA ILE A 133 11.97 -10.46 -14.03
C ILE A 133 11.49 -11.89 -13.74
N GLU A 134 12.29 -12.65 -13.00
CA GLU A 134 11.99 -14.03 -12.60
C GLU A 134 11.14 -14.07 -11.33
N ALA A 135 11.38 -13.12 -10.43
CA ALA A 135 10.58 -12.91 -9.23
C ALA A 135 10.72 -11.46 -8.77
N GLY A 136 9.74 -11.01 -7.98
CA GLY A 136 9.82 -9.74 -7.28
C GLY A 136 9.04 -9.79 -5.97
N ALA A 137 9.40 -8.91 -5.04
CA ALA A 137 8.74 -8.79 -3.75
C ALA A 137 8.70 -7.32 -3.32
N ILE A 138 7.69 -6.95 -2.55
CA ILE A 138 7.61 -5.69 -1.80
C ILE A 138 7.25 -6.04 -0.36
N ASN A 139 8.01 -5.50 0.59
CA ASN A 139 7.77 -5.66 2.03
C ASN A 139 7.64 -4.29 2.67
N GLY A 140 6.73 -4.13 3.64
CA GLY A 140 6.60 -2.93 4.46
C GLY A 140 6.47 -3.30 5.94
N ALA A 141 7.47 -2.92 6.76
CA ALA A 141 7.47 -3.15 8.21
C ALA A 141 7.13 -4.60 8.67
N GLY A 142 7.50 -5.61 7.88
CA GLY A 142 7.22 -7.03 8.18
C GLY A 142 6.01 -7.63 7.47
N ASP A 143 5.16 -6.80 6.85
CA ASP A 143 4.10 -7.26 5.93
C ASP A 143 4.75 -7.53 4.54
N MET A 144 4.40 -8.62 3.85
CA MET A 144 4.96 -9.04 2.54
C MET A 144 3.92 -9.77 1.69
#